data_AF-G2J945-F1
#
_entry.id   AF-G2J945-F1
#
_cell.length_a   1.000
_cell.length_b   1.000
_cell.length_c   1.000
_cell.angle_alpha   90.00
_cell.angle_beta   90.00
_cell.angle_gamma   90.00
#
_symmetry.space_group_name_H-M   'P 1'
#
loop_
_entity.id
_entity.type
_entity.pdbx_description
1 polymer ?
#
loop_
_entity_poly.entity_id
_entity_poly.type
_entity_poly.pdbx_seq_one_letter_code
_entity_poly.pdbx_strand_id
1 'polypeptide(L)'
;MNTVLDSEDLRRRISLDGSLLYDFVKVFPESCNLRDARSDKYLCVNYYMASLCGAQSTDQIIGMKRHDLWINKTSHRNLNLNQIILSNHKNAVQWHRKIENKILITKHPL
;
A
#
# COMPACT_ATOMS: atom_id res chain seq x y z
N MET A 1 -9.77 12.85 -31.43
CA MET A 1 -10.98 12.10 -31.00
C MET A 1 -10.79 11.75 -29.53
N ASN A 2 -11.48 12.45 -28.63
CA ASN A 2 -11.47 12.16 -27.20
C ASN A 2 -12.54 11.11 -26.93
N THR A 3 -12.14 9.85 -26.76
CA THR A 3 -13.01 8.81 -26.24
C THR A 3 -13.21 9.05 -24.75
N VAL A 4 -14.29 9.75 -24.41
CA VAL A 4 -14.85 9.73 -23.06
C VAL A 4 -15.31 8.30 -22.82
N LEU A 5 -14.56 7.56 -22.00
CA LEU A 5 -14.98 6.26 -21.51
C LEU A 5 -16.24 6.46 -20.67
N ASP A 6 -17.37 5.98 -21.19
CA ASP A 6 -18.65 6.00 -20.52
C ASP A 6 -18.56 5.22 -19.19
N SER A 7 -18.97 5.85 -18.08
CA SER A 7 -18.71 5.32 -16.74
C SER A 7 -19.41 3.98 -16.48
N GLU A 8 -20.48 3.69 -17.22
CA GLU A 8 -21.18 2.39 -17.18
C GLU A 8 -20.39 1.27 -17.85
N ASP A 9 -19.67 1.54 -18.93
CA ASP A 9 -18.84 0.55 -19.63
C ASP A 9 -17.60 0.18 -18.78
N LEU A 10 -17.05 1.16 -18.05
CA LEU A 10 -16.04 0.92 -17.00
C LEU A 10 -16.57 0.05 -15.85
N ARG A 11 -17.79 0.30 -15.37
CA ARG A 11 -18.41 -0.51 -14.29
C ARG A 11 -18.72 -1.95 -14.69
N ARG A 12 -18.97 -2.21 -15.98
CA ARG A 12 -19.22 -3.58 -16.50
C ARG A 12 -17.93 -4.36 -16.73
N ARG A 13 -16.84 -3.68 -17.08
CA ARG A 13 -15.53 -4.33 -17.37
C ARG A 13 -14.68 -4.53 -16.11
N ILE A 14 -14.85 -3.68 -15.10
CA ILE A 14 -14.19 -3.85 -13.80
C ILE A 14 -15.13 -4.71 -12.96
N SER A 15 -14.75 -5.97 -12.74
CA SER A 15 -15.49 -6.82 -11.82
C SER A 15 -15.61 -6.14 -10.44
N LEU A 16 -16.84 -5.89 -10.00
CA LEU A 16 -17.14 -5.21 -8.72
C LEU A 16 -16.77 -6.06 -7.49
N ASP A 17 -16.45 -7.34 -7.70
CA ASP A 17 -15.87 -8.21 -6.66
C ASP A 17 -14.38 -7.93 -6.40
N GLY A 18 -13.77 -7.03 -7.18
CA GLY A 18 -12.37 -6.62 -7.04
C GLY A 18 -11.36 -7.60 -7.64
N SER A 19 -11.78 -8.74 -8.19
CA SER A 19 -10.88 -9.76 -8.79
C SER A 19 -9.94 -9.18 -9.83
N LEU A 20 -10.43 -8.29 -10.69
CA LEU A 20 -9.64 -7.61 -11.72
C LEU A 20 -8.48 -6.78 -11.13
N LEU A 21 -8.66 -6.17 -9.96
CA LEU A 21 -7.58 -5.43 -9.29
C LEU A 21 -6.53 -6.38 -8.72
N TYR A 22 -6.94 -7.53 -8.18
CA TYR A 22 -6.00 -8.55 -7.71
C TYR A 22 -5.18 -9.12 -8.86
N ASP A 23 -5.82 -9.43 -9.98
CA ASP A 23 -5.13 -9.95 -11.17
C ASP A 23 -4.16 -8.91 -11.74
N PHE A 24 -4.60 -7.66 -11.85
CA PHE A 24 -3.74 -6.56 -12.28
C PHE A 24 -2.49 -6.43 -11.40
N VAL A 25 -2.66 -6.39 -10.07
CA VAL A 25 -1.53 -6.28 -9.13
C VAL A 25 -0.56 -7.44 -9.35
N LYS A 26 -1.06 -8.68 -9.44
CA LYS A 26 -0.22 -9.88 -9.59
C LYS A 26 0.62 -9.89 -10.86
N VAL A 27 0.08 -9.40 -11.98
CA VAL A 27 0.77 -9.43 -13.29
C VAL A 27 1.55 -8.14 -13.59
N PHE A 28 1.42 -7.10 -12.76
CA PHE A 28 2.11 -5.84 -13.00
C PHE A 28 3.63 -6.03 -13.01
N PRO A 29 4.36 -5.49 -14.00
CA PRO A 29 5.78 -5.78 -14.22
C PRO A 29 6.72 -5.08 -13.21
N GLU A 30 6.22 -4.16 -12.41
CA GLU A 30 6.98 -3.45 -11.38
C GLU A 30 6.38 -3.67 -9.98
N SER A 31 7.00 -3.09 -8.95
CA SER A 31 6.48 -3.14 -7.58
C SER A 31 5.06 -2.56 -7.48
N CYS A 32 4.07 -3.42 -7.20
CA CYS A 32 2.66 -3.03 -7.11
C CYS A 32 2.00 -3.59 -5.84
N ASN A 33 1.03 -2.84 -5.31
CA ASN A 33 0.27 -3.26 -4.14
C ASN A 33 -1.15 -2.68 -4.13
N LEU A 34 -2.03 -3.39 -3.42
CA LEU A 34 -3.35 -2.94 -3.03
C LEU A 34 -3.40 -2.86 -1.50
N ARG A 35 -3.91 -1.74 -0.99
CA ARG A 35 -4.05 -1.48 0.45
C ARG A 35 -5.48 -1.10 0.80
N ASP A 36 -5.90 -1.49 2.00
CA ASP A 36 -7.12 -0.98 2.60
C ASP A 36 -6.90 0.49 3.00
N ALA A 37 -7.69 1.39 2.45
CA ALA A 37 -7.52 2.83 2.65
C ALA A 37 -7.68 3.25 4.12
N ARG A 38 -8.50 2.54 4.91
CA ARG A 38 -8.79 2.89 6.30
C ARG A 38 -7.71 2.38 7.26
N SER A 39 -7.33 1.12 7.13
CA SER A 39 -6.39 0.45 8.03
C SER A 39 -4.94 0.55 7.58
N ASP A 40 -4.70 0.96 6.33
CA ASP A 40 -3.39 1.00 5.64
C ASP A 40 -2.71 -0.37 5.55
N LYS A 41 -3.49 -1.45 5.67
CA LYS A 41 -3.00 -2.82 5.59
C LYS A 41 -2.89 -3.25 4.13
N TYR A 42 -1.82 -3.99 3.81
CA TYR A 42 -1.71 -4.65 2.50
C TYR A 42 -2.77 -5.74 2.34
N LEU A 43 -3.55 -5.64 1.28
CA LEU A 43 -4.55 -6.64 0.87
C LEU A 43 -3.99 -7.55 -0.23
N CYS A 44 -3.15 -6.99 -1.10
CA CYS A 44 -2.45 -7.71 -2.16
C CYS A 44 -1.11 -7.04 -2.44
N VAL A 45 -0.09 -7.83 -2.74
CA VAL A 45 1.20 -7.35 -3.25
C VAL A 45 1.67 -8.34 -4.31
N ASN A 46 2.47 -7.87 -5.26
CA ASN A 46 3.14 -8.77 -6.18
C ASN A 46 4.54 -9.16 -5.70
N TYR A 47 5.17 -10.08 -6.44
CA TYR A 47 6.50 -10.59 -6.12
C TYR A 47 7.55 -9.47 -6.06
N TYR A 48 7.49 -8.50 -6.98
CA TYR A 48 8.44 -7.39 -7.02
C TYR A 48 8.35 -6.52 -5.76
N MET A 49 7.15 -6.19 -5.29
CA MET A 49 6.96 -5.47 -4.04
C MET A 49 7.45 -6.29 -2.84
N ALA A 50 7.19 -7.60 -2.84
CA ALA A 50 7.68 -8.49 -1.77
C ALA A 50 9.20 -8.53 -1.71
N SER A 51 9.86 -8.68 -2.85
CA SER A 51 11.31 -8.65 -2.99
C SER A 51 11.90 -7.30 -2.57
N LEU A 52 11.29 -6.18 -2.98
CA LEU A 52 11.71 -4.83 -2.57
C LEU A 52 11.68 -4.64 -1.06
N CYS A 53 10.74 -5.29 -0.38
CA CYS A 53 10.60 -5.26 1.07
C CYS A 53 11.46 -6.32 1.79
N GLY A 54 12.32 -7.06 1.06
CA GLY A 54 13.14 -8.14 1.60
C GLY A 54 12.34 -9.35 2.10
N ALA A 55 11.09 -9.49 1.67
CA ALA A 55 10.24 -10.64 2.01
C ALA A 55 10.49 -11.79 1.02
N GLN A 56 10.42 -13.03 1.54
CA GLN A 56 10.59 -14.24 0.73
C GLN A 56 9.29 -14.66 0.02
N SER A 57 8.15 -14.11 0.45
CA SER A 57 6.85 -14.35 -0.17
C SER A 57 5.93 -13.15 0.02
N THR A 58 4.88 -13.07 -0.81
CA THR A 58 3.85 -12.04 -0.71
C THR A 58 3.05 -12.15 0.59
N ASP A 59 2.80 -13.37 1.07
CA ASP A 59 2.02 -13.65 2.28
C ASP A 59 2.66 -13.07 3.55
N GLN A 60 3.97 -12.88 3.53
CA GLN A 60 4.71 -12.25 4.60
C GLN A 60 4.42 -10.74 4.76
N ILE A 61 3.74 -10.13 3.80
CA ILE A 61 3.41 -8.70 3.77
C ILE A 61 1.92 -8.46 3.98
N ILE A 62 1.06 -9.41 3.54
CA ILE A 62 -0.39 -9.27 3.65
C ILE A 62 -0.80 -9.06 5.11
N GLY A 63 -1.68 -8.07 5.34
CA GLY A 63 -2.16 -7.69 6.66
C GLY A 63 -1.21 -6.77 7.46
N MET A 64 0.04 -6.59 7.04
CA MET A 64 0.96 -5.61 7.63
C MET A 64 0.59 -4.18 7.20
N LYS A 65 0.90 -3.18 8.02
CA LYS A 65 0.86 -1.78 7.58
C LYS A 65 2.17 -1.41 6.88
N ARG A 66 2.13 -0.38 6.03
CA ARG A 66 3.32 0.17 5.36
C ARG A 66 4.49 0.40 6.33
N HIS A 67 4.19 0.90 7.52
CA HIS A 67 5.20 1.26 8.52
C HIS A 67 5.76 0.04 9.28
N ASP A 68 5.01 -1.06 9.36
CA ASP A 68 5.45 -2.26 10.07
C ASP A 68 6.52 -3.01 9.26
N LEU A 69 6.48 -2.93 7.91
CA LEU A 69 7.46 -3.57 7.03
C LEU A 69 8.89 -3.11 7.30
N TRP A 70 9.08 -1.81 7.51
CA TRP A 70 10.39 -1.20 7.77
C TRP A 70 10.93 -1.52 9.17
N ILE A 71 10.04 -1.84 10.10
CA ILE A 71 10.37 -2.10 11.50
C ILE A 71 10.73 -3.60 11.68
N ASN A 72 10.03 -4.53 11.03
CA ASN A 72 9.93 -5.88 11.59
C ASN A 72 11.06 -6.88 11.24
N LYS A 73 11.79 -6.81 10.12
CA LYS A 73 12.54 -8.02 9.67
C LYS A 73 14.08 -8.03 9.73
N THR A 74 14.76 -6.90 9.77
CA THR A 74 16.25 -6.90 9.84
C THR A 74 16.79 -5.71 10.62
N SER A 75 16.08 -4.59 10.64
CA SER A 75 16.56 -3.38 11.28
C SER A 75 16.56 -3.47 12.81
N HIS A 76 15.53 -4.01 13.48
CA HIS A 76 15.51 -3.98 14.96
C HIS A 76 16.29 -5.08 15.66
N ARG A 77 16.53 -6.24 15.05
CA ARG A 77 17.34 -7.30 15.67
C ARG A 77 18.85 -7.04 15.56
N ASN A 78 19.30 -6.31 14.53
CA ASN A 78 20.71 -6.04 14.29
C ASN A 78 21.12 -4.58 14.55
N LEU A 79 20.20 -3.62 14.45
CA LEU A 79 20.47 -2.24 14.80
C LEU A 79 19.81 -2.00 16.16
N ASN A 80 20.66 -1.73 17.14
CA ASN A 80 20.31 -1.28 18.49
C ASN A 80 19.70 0.15 18.38
N LEU A 81 18.56 0.26 17.67
CA LEU A 81 17.96 1.52 17.27
C LEU A 81 17.44 2.19 18.54
N ASN A 82 18.10 3.30 18.88
CA ASN A 82 17.77 4.12 20.03
C ASN A 82 16.27 4.50 20.01
N GLN A 83 15.62 4.50 21.18
CA GLN A 83 14.22 4.91 21.35
C GLN A 83 13.89 6.25 20.70
N ILE A 84 14.86 7.16 20.59
CA ILE A 84 14.70 8.44 19.90
C ILE A 84 14.39 8.24 18.41
N ILE A 85 15.07 7.31 17.74
CA ILE A 85 14.86 7.01 16.31
C ILE A 85 13.47 6.40 16.09
N LEU A 86 13.07 5.49 16.97
CA LEU A 86 11.73 4.89 16.97
C LEU A 86 10.62 5.93 17.18
N SER A 87 10.81 6.83 18.15
CA SER A 87 9.88 7.93 18.43
C SER A 87 9.76 8.89 17.25
N ASN A 88 10.90 9.29 16.66
CA ASN A 88 10.92 10.15 15.48
C ASN A 88 10.23 9.49 14.28
N HIS A 89 10.44 8.20 14.06
CA HIS A 89 9.75 7.46 13.02
C HIS A 89 8.23 7.48 13.25
N LYS A 90 7.77 7.18 14.48
CA LYS A 90 6.34 7.22 14.83
C LYS A 90 5.72 8.60 14.58
N ASN A 91 6.44 9.67 14.93
CA ASN A 91 6.00 11.04 14.67
C ASN A 91 5.91 11.34 13.17
N ALA A 92 6.92 10.92 12.39
CA ALA A 92 6.93 11.08 10.94
C ALA A 92 5.76 10.32 10.28
N VAL A 93 5.46 9.10 10.73
CA VAL A 93 4.30 8.31 10.30
C VAL A 93 3.00 9.05 10.57
N GLN A 94 2.84 9.61 11.77
CA GLN A 94 1.63 10.36 12.12
C GLN A 94 1.46 11.61 11.27
N TRP A 95 2.55 12.33 10.99
CA TRP A 95 2.55 13.50 10.10
C TRP A 95 2.18 13.13 8.66
N HIS A 96 2.78 12.08 8.12
CA HIS A 96 2.52 11.64 6.76
C HIS A 96 1.04 11.24 6.59
N ARG A 97 0.46 10.51 7.54
CA ARG A 97 -0.97 10.19 7.55
C ARG A 97 -1.86 11.44 7.56
N LYS A 98 -1.49 12.49 8.31
CA LYS A 98 -2.24 13.76 8.31
C LYS A 98 -2.22 14.43 6.93
N ILE A 99 -1.09 14.38 6.22
CA ILE A 99 -0.95 14.96 4.88
C ILE A 99 -1.75 14.14 3.86
N GLU A 100 -1.58 12.82 3.83
CA GLU A 100 -2.35 11.92 2.94
C GLU A 100 -3.86 12.12 3.12
N ASN A 101 -4.35 12.16 4.37
CA ASN A 101 -5.77 12.38 4.64
C ASN A 101 -6.27 13.75 4.15
N LYS A 102 -5.46 14.81 4.26
CA LYS A 102 -5.83 16.12 3.71
C LYS A 102 -5.92 16.10 2.18
N ILE A 103 -5.01 15.39 1.50
CA ILE A 103 -5.00 15.26 0.03
C ILE A 103 -6.20 14.44 -0.46
N LEU A 104 -6.60 13.40 0.28
CA LEU A 104 -7.79 12.60 -0.02
C LEU A 104 -9.08 13.44 0.06
N ILE A 105 -9.22 14.26 1.11
CA ILE A 105 -10.38 15.15 1.29
C ILE A 105 -10.47 16.21 0.17
N THR A 106 -9.34 16.73 -0.30
CA THR A 106 -9.35 17.76 -1.34
C THR A 106 -9.56 17.21 -2.75
N LYS A 107 -9.25 15.93 -3.01
CA LYS A 107 -9.45 15.29 -4.32
C LYS A 107 -10.85 14.70 -4.53
N HIS A 108 -11.54 14.35 -3.45
CA HIS A 108 -12.93 13.91 -3.48
C HIS A 108 -13.75 14.76 -2.50
N PRO A 109 -14.12 16.00 -2.88
CA PRO A 109 -15.14 16.72 -2.15
C PRO A 109 -16.44 15.90 -2.21
N LEU A 110 -17.11 15.79 -1.06
CA LEU A 110 -18.41 15.14 -0.92
C LEU A 110 -19.45 15.77 -1.87
#